data_AF-A0A1H9CFM4-F1
#
_entry.id   AF-A0A1H9CFM4-F1
#
_cell.length_a   1.000
_cell.length_b   1.000
_cell.length_c   1.000
_cell.angle_alpha   90.00
_cell.angle_beta   90.00
_cell.angle_gamma   90.00
#
_symmetry.space_group_name_H-M   'P 1'
#
loop_
_entity.id
_entity.type
_entity.pdbx_description
1 polymer ?
#
loop_
_entity_poly.entity_id
_entity_poly.type
_entity_poly.pdbx_seq_one_letter_code
_entity_poly.pdbx_strand_id
1 'polypeptide(L)'
;MRLAILVGTLAELAGVGLTATATWLVLRAAEHPPVQALTVAIVAVRTLALAKGALRYLERLSSHQAVLSEAVELRGQVYDDLVHRKHVPSGTALTRIVTNVDQHLDARLRTTLPWITAALTGAVVAAASGFSLPLIAGLLVNLALLPWLAIRTPRDLTPLRARLTEQTTELVHGREELIAYDLFDEKLRIATETAKELSRGERTRDLTPLAIAVQFAAALLMLAQHEPAWLVMAAVAAFEITVPLAALTKPAPERTDEPEPPHVTEPPELHGRTAIVGPSGAGKTTLLNALAHRLEPSKGALADAHVFHTTVRTNVLLAKPDATQEELDRAAAITELDLDWDRVVGERGEEISGGQRQRLVLTRSVLAHPEVLLLDEPTEGLDPDQADRVLAQVLDASRGTALVVTHRTEQLALFDHVHHRRPIGDEHVGRVG
;
A
#
# COMPACT_ATOMS: atom_id res chain seq x y z
N MET A 1 -19.15 13.49 1.51
CA MET A 1 -18.24 14.66 1.53
C MET A 1 -18.94 16.01 1.75
N ARG A 2 -19.90 16.43 0.91
CA ARG A 2 -20.56 17.76 1.05
C ARG A 2 -21.16 18.03 2.44
N LEU A 3 -21.83 17.03 3.02
CA LEU A 3 -22.38 17.13 4.37
C LEU A 3 -21.29 17.35 5.43
N ALA A 4 -20.16 16.63 5.34
CA ALA A 4 -19.03 16.78 6.26
C ALA A 4 -18.41 18.17 6.18
N ILE A 5 -18.27 18.73 4.97
CA ILE A 5 -17.80 20.12 4.77
C ILE A 5 -18.75 21.12 5.44
N LEU A 6 -20.07 20.98 5.22
CA LEU A 6 -21.06 21.88 5.78
C LEU A 6 -21.09 21.82 7.31
N VAL A 7 -21.15 20.61 7.87
CA VAL A 7 -21.18 20.39 9.32
C VAL A 7 -19.85 20.83 9.96
N GLY A 8 -18.72 20.56 9.31
CA GLY A 8 -17.41 21.02 9.76
C GLY A 8 -17.27 22.54 9.76
N THR A 9 -17.75 23.21 8.71
CA THR A 9 -17.78 24.70 8.65
C THR A 9 -18.66 25.27 9.76
N LEU A 10 -19.84 24.68 10.01
CA LEU A 10 -20.71 25.09 11.12
C LEU A 10 -20.06 24.86 12.50
N ALA A 11 -19.31 23.77 12.67
CA ALA A 11 -18.59 23.49 13.92
C ALA A 11 -17.50 24.53 14.20
N GLU A 12 -16.73 24.91 13.18
CA GLU A 12 -15.69 25.94 13.28
C GLU A 12 -16.30 27.33 13.55
N LEU A 13 -17.37 27.69 12.84
CA LEU A 13 -18.10 28.94 13.09
C LEU A 13 -18.69 29.00 14.50
N ALA A 14 -19.21 27.88 15.02
CA ALA A 14 -19.66 27.80 16.40
C ALA A 14 -18.50 28.01 17.40
N GLY A 15 -17.30 27.53 17.08
CA GLY A 15 -16.07 27.78 17.85
C GLY A 15 -15.64 29.23 17.86
N VAL A 16 -15.56 29.87 16.69
CA VAL A 16 -15.23 31.30 16.58
C VAL A 16 -16.28 32.16 17.29
N GLY A 17 -17.57 31.87 17.06
CA GLY A 17 -18.68 32.56 17.70
C GLY A 17 -18.67 32.39 19.22
N LEU A 18 -18.33 31.20 19.73
CA LEU A 18 -18.19 30.93 21.16
C LEU A 18 -17.13 31.85 21.78
N THR A 19 -15.94 31.91 21.19
CA THR A 19 -14.82 32.71 21.72
C THR A 19 -15.12 34.21 21.66
N ALA A 20 -15.70 34.68 20.55
CA ALA A 20 -16.09 36.07 20.38
C ALA A 20 -17.18 36.48 21.39
N THR A 21 -18.24 35.67 21.53
CA THR A 21 -19.36 35.94 22.44
C THR A 21 -18.90 35.85 23.91
N ALA A 22 -18.08 34.86 24.24
CA ALA A 22 -17.54 34.71 25.59
C ALA A 22 -16.66 35.91 25.97
N THR A 23 -15.83 36.40 25.05
CA THR A 23 -14.98 37.55 25.37
C THR A 23 -15.77 38.85 25.45
N TRP A 24 -16.74 39.05 24.54
CA TRP A 24 -17.68 40.17 24.66
C TRP A 24 -18.40 40.16 26.01
N LEU A 25 -18.85 38.99 26.46
CA LEU A 25 -19.51 38.81 27.75
C LEU A 25 -18.57 39.15 28.92
N VAL A 26 -17.30 38.72 28.87
CA VAL A 26 -16.30 39.05 29.90
C VAL A 26 -16.05 40.55 29.97
N LEU A 27 -15.86 41.20 28.82
CA LEU A 27 -15.62 42.65 28.73
C LEU A 27 -16.83 43.45 29.23
N ARG A 28 -18.04 43.06 28.81
CA ARG A 28 -19.27 43.71 29.30
C ARG A 28 -19.55 43.45 30.76
N ALA A 29 -19.25 42.25 31.28
CA ALA A 29 -19.42 41.96 32.70
C ALA A 29 -18.51 42.84 33.59
N ALA A 30 -17.33 43.21 33.09
CA ALA A 30 -16.40 44.12 33.79
C ALA A 30 -16.95 45.54 33.96
N GLU A 31 -17.91 45.96 33.13
CA GLU A 31 -18.62 47.25 33.28
C GLU A 31 -19.73 47.20 34.35
N HIS A 32 -19.91 46.07 35.04
CA HIS A 32 -20.95 45.83 36.05
C HIS A 32 -22.40 46.14 35.60
N PRO A 33 -22.87 45.69 34.42
CA PRO A 33 -24.26 45.84 34.00
C PRO A 33 -25.21 44.94 34.80
N PRO A 34 -26.54 45.24 34.80
CA PRO A 34 -27.52 44.34 35.41
C PRO A 34 -27.54 42.98 34.70
N VAL A 35 -27.63 41.89 35.47
CA VAL A 35 -27.54 40.49 34.99
C VAL A 35 -28.53 40.17 33.86
N GLN A 36 -29.69 40.84 33.86
CA GLN A 36 -30.71 40.71 32.82
C GLN A 36 -30.16 41.06 31.42
N ALA A 37 -29.27 42.04 31.32
CA ALA A 37 -28.63 42.45 30.07
C ALA A 37 -27.63 41.43 29.52
N LEU A 38 -27.11 40.55 30.38
CA LEU A 38 -26.14 39.51 30.01
C LEU A 38 -26.79 38.15 29.72
N THR A 39 -28.06 37.97 30.04
CA THR A 39 -28.73 36.66 29.99
C THR A 39 -28.71 36.04 28.59
N VAL A 40 -28.93 36.85 27.55
CA VAL A 40 -28.86 36.39 26.14
C VAL A 40 -27.46 35.89 25.80
N ALA A 41 -26.42 36.62 26.20
CA ALA A 41 -25.04 36.24 25.93
C ALA A 41 -24.62 34.98 26.72
N ILE A 42 -25.08 34.82 27.97
CA ILE A 42 -24.84 33.61 28.77
C ILE A 42 -25.44 32.37 28.08
N VAL A 43 -26.69 32.48 27.61
CA VAL A 43 -27.35 31.38 26.89
C VAL A 43 -26.65 31.13 25.56
N ALA A 44 -26.28 32.17 24.81
CA ALA A 44 -25.57 32.04 23.54
C ALA A 44 -24.23 31.31 23.70
N VAL A 45 -23.42 31.63 24.70
CA VAL A 45 -22.16 30.93 25.00
C VAL A 45 -22.41 29.44 25.25
N ARG A 46 -23.41 29.07 26.06
CA ARG A 46 -23.75 27.66 26.32
C ARG A 46 -24.23 26.94 25.07
N THR A 47 -25.12 27.57 24.30
CA THR A 47 -25.64 27.01 23.05
C THR A 47 -24.52 26.80 22.04
N LEU A 48 -23.62 27.77 21.87
CA LEU A 48 -22.47 27.66 20.96
C LEU A 48 -21.47 26.59 21.42
N ALA A 49 -21.24 26.46 22.72
CA ALA A 49 -20.37 25.41 23.26
C ALA A 49 -20.92 24.00 22.99
N LEU A 50 -22.22 23.78 23.25
CA LEU A 50 -22.88 22.51 22.96
C LEU A 50 -22.96 22.24 21.45
N ALA A 51 -23.30 23.26 20.66
CA ALA A 51 -23.35 23.18 19.20
C ALA A 51 -21.97 22.82 18.62
N LYS A 52 -20.90 23.48 19.06
CA LYS A 52 -19.51 23.15 18.64
C LYS A 52 -19.21 21.67 18.87
N GLY A 53 -19.50 21.14 20.05
CA GLY A 53 -19.29 19.73 20.39
C GLY A 53 -20.11 18.78 19.52
N ALA A 54 -21.42 19.00 19.41
CA ALA A 54 -22.32 18.17 18.63
C ALA A 54 -21.99 18.21 17.13
N LEU A 55 -21.76 19.39 16.57
CA LEU A 55 -21.37 19.57 15.16
C LEU A 55 -20.01 18.93 14.89
N ARG A 56 -19.04 19.02 15.79
CA ARG A 56 -17.75 18.34 15.60
C ARG A 56 -17.89 16.82 15.62
N TYR A 57 -18.78 16.28 16.45
CA TYR A 57 -19.09 14.85 16.42
C TYR A 57 -19.74 14.42 15.10
N LEU A 58 -20.73 15.17 14.63
CA LEU A 58 -21.39 14.90 13.35
C LEU A 58 -20.46 15.07 12.13
N GLU A 59 -19.54 16.04 12.18
CA GLU A 59 -18.48 16.21 11.20
C GLU A 59 -17.63 14.95 11.13
N ARG A 60 -17.10 14.48 12.27
CA ARG A 60 -16.29 13.25 12.35
C ARG A 60 -17.03 12.02 11.82
N LEU A 61 -18.32 11.88 12.16
CA LEU A 61 -19.12 10.74 11.70
C LEU A 61 -19.30 10.77 10.18
N SER A 62 -19.68 11.94 9.65
CA SER A 62 -19.96 12.10 8.21
C SER A 62 -18.69 12.09 7.35
N SER A 63 -17.54 12.55 7.87
CA SER A 63 -16.25 12.46 7.17
C SER A 63 -15.74 11.01 7.15
N HIS A 64 -15.85 10.29 8.26
CA HIS A 64 -15.48 8.88 8.34
C HIS A 64 -16.32 8.00 7.41
N GLN A 65 -17.65 8.18 7.42
CA GLN A 65 -18.54 7.44 6.51
C GLN A 65 -18.22 7.70 5.05
N ALA A 66 -17.96 8.96 4.66
CA ALA A 66 -17.62 9.30 3.28
C ALA A 66 -16.33 8.63 2.79
N VAL A 67 -15.35 8.47 3.68
CA VAL A 67 -14.06 7.86 3.31
C VAL A 67 -14.09 6.35 3.34
N LEU A 68 -14.84 5.75 4.26
CA LEU A 68 -15.08 4.31 4.18
C LEU A 68 -15.78 3.92 2.87
N SER A 69 -16.79 4.69 2.43
CA SER A 69 -17.44 4.41 1.14
C SER A 69 -16.49 4.56 -0.04
N GLU A 70 -15.65 5.60 -0.04
CA GLU A 70 -14.67 5.82 -1.09
C GLU A 70 -13.56 4.75 -1.07
N ALA A 71 -13.16 4.29 0.12
CA ALA A 71 -12.18 3.23 0.29
C ALA A 71 -12.64 1.92 -0.34
N VAL A 72 -13.92 1.57 -0.14
CA VAL A 72 -14.51 0.37 -0.73
C VAL A 72 -14.51 0.45 -2.25
N GLU A 73 -14.89 1.61 -2.81
CA GLU A 73 -14.95 1.82 -4.26
C GLU A 73 -13.56 1.79 -4.91
N LEU A 74 -12.59 2.53 -4.36
CA LEU A 74 -11.22 2.57 -4.87
C LEU A 74 -10.52 1.23 -4.75
N ARG A 75 -10.64 0.55 -3.60
CA ARG A 75 -10.10 -0.81 -3.46
C ARG A 75 -10.74 -1.75 -4.47
N GLY A 76 -12.06 -1.67 -4.65
CA GLY A 76 -12.77 -2.45 -5.68
C GLY A 76 -12.20 -2.24 -7.08
N GLN A 77 -12.00 -0.98 -7.50
CA GLN A 77 -11.41 -0.66 -8.81
C GLN A 77 -9.97 -1.17 -8.95
N VAL A 78 -9.15 -1.03 -7.91
CA VAL A 78 -7.76 -1.49 -7.91
C VAL A 78 -7.70 -3.01 -7.97
N TYR A 79 -8.53 -3.72 -7.20
CA TYR A 79 -8.59 -5.18 -7.27
C TYR A 79 -9.09 -5.66 -8.62
N ASP A 80 -10.12 -5.03 -9.19
CA ASP A 80 -10.65 -5.38 -10.50
C ASP A 80 -9.60 -5.17 -11.60
N ASP A 81 -8.88 -4.05 -11.59
CA ASP A 81 -7.77 -3.79 -12.52
C ASP A 81 -6.63 -4.81 -12.35
N LEU A 82 -6.27 -5.16 -11.10
CA LEU A 82 -5.22 -6.14 -10.82
C LEU A 82 -5.57 -7.56 -11.29
N VAL A 83 -6.83 -7.98 -11.15
CA VAL A 83 -7.29 -9.32 -11.58
C VAL A 83 -7.25 -9.45 -13.11
N HIS A 84 -7.47 -8.36 -13.85
CA HIS A 84 -7.48 -8.36 -15.31
C HIS A 84 -6.12 -8.04 -15.94
N ARG A 85 -5.12 -7.65 -15.15
CA ARG A 85 -3.76 -7.42 -15.64
C ARG A 85 -3.07 -8.75 -15.95
N LYS A 86 -2.47 -8.82 -17.15
CA LYS A 86 -1.59 -9.93 -17.54
C LYS A 86 -0.33 -10.04 -16.67
N HIS A 87 0.11 -8.91 -16.09
CA HIS A 87 1.25 -8.82 -15.20
C HIS A 87 0.76 -8.37 -13.82
N VAL A 88 0.65 -9.32 -12.89
CA VAL A 88 0.37 -9.01 -11.49
C VAL A 88 1.71 -8.69 -10.82
N PRO A 89 1.85 -7.49 -10.21
CA PRO A 89 3.09 -7.12 -9.51
C PRO A 89 3.42 -8.10 -8.40
N SER A 90 4.72 -8.21 -8.07
CA SER A 90 5.20 -9.05 -6.97
C SER A 90 4.47 -8.77 -5.64
N GLY A 91 4.48 -9.70 -4.68
CA GLY A 91 3.74 -9.54 -3.41
C GLY A 91 4.08 -8.24 -2.63
N THR A 92 5.31 -7.76 -2.76
CA THR A 92 5.75 -6.47 -2.20
C THR A 92 5.17 -5.29 -2.97
N ALA A 93 5.14 -5.34 -4.31
CA ALA A 93 4.52 -4.31 -5.15
C ALA A 93 2.99 -4.27 -4.97
N LEU A 94 2.33 -5.42 -4.82
CA LEU A 94 0.91 -5.52 -4.49
C LEU A 94 0.61 -4.88 -3.13
N THR A 95 1.41 -5.19 -2.11
CA THR A 95 1.29 -4.58 -0.78
C THR A 95 1.46 -3.07 -0.83
N ARG A 96 2.40 -2.57 -1.66
CA ARG A 96 2.58 -1.12 -1.88
C ARG A 96 1.40 -0.47 -2.59
N ILE A 97 0.84 -1.11 -3.62
CA ILE A 97 -0.35 -0.61 -4.33
C ILE A 97 -1.52 -0.46 -3.35
N VAL A 98 -1.80 -1.48 -2.54
CA VAL A 98 -2.88 -1.44 -1.54
C VAL A 98 -2.60 -0.38 -0.46
N THR A 99 -1.36 -0.32 0.04
CA THR A 99 -0.95 0.68 1.04
C THR A 99 -1.04 2.11 0.49
N ASN A 100 -0.74 2.32 -0.79
CA ASN A 100 -0.84 3.62 -1.45
C ASN A 100 -2.29 4.11 -1.56
N VAL A 101 -3.25 3.21 -1.78
CA VAL A 101 -4.69 3.55 -1.75
C VAL A 101 -5.09 4.08 -0.38
N ASP A 102 -4.67 3.39 0.69
CA ASP A 102 -4.97 3.80 2.07
C ASP A 102 -4.30 5.12 2.43
N GLN A 103 -3.06 5.34 1.98
CA GLN A 103 -2.36 6.62 2.15
C GLN A 103 -3.07 7.76 1.39
N HIS A 104 -3.58 7.50 0.19
CA HIS A 104 -4.34 8.50 -0.57
C HIS A 104 -5.63 8.91 0.13
N LEU A 105 -6.36 7.94 0.69
CA LEU A 105 -7.59 8.18 1.44
C LEU A 105 -7.33 8.94 2.76
N ASP A 106 -6.30 8.56 3.51
CA ASP A 106 -5.88 9.27 4.73
C ASP A 106 -5.41 10.69 4.41
N ALA A 107 -4.68 10.86 3.29
CA ALA A 107 -4.27 12.18 2.81
C ALA A 107 -5.48 13.04 2.46
N ARG A 108 -6.48 12.52 1.74
CA ARG A 108 -7.69 13.28 1.38
C ARG A 108 -8.46 13.76 2.60
N LEU A 109 -8.62 12.91 3.62
CA LEU A 109 -9.27 13.27 4.89
C LEU A 109 -8.53 14.36 5.65
N ARG A 110 -7.22 14.19 5.77
CA ARG A 110 -6.43 15.11 6.58
C ARG A 110 -6.19 16.41 5.83
N THR A 111 -6.13 16.41 4.51
CA THR A 111 -5.82 17.61 3.71
C THR A 111 -7.05 18.34 3.21
N THR A 112 -7.82 17.74 2.30
CA THR A 112 -8.84 18.48 1.56
C THR A 112 -9.97 19.00 2.45
N LEU A 113 -10.42 18.20 3.41
CA LEU A 113 -11.56 18.55 4.26
C LEU A 113 -11.22 19.73 5.20
N PRO A 114 -10.13 19.71 5.99
CA PRO A 114 -9.74 20.86 6.81
C PRO A 114 -9.47 22.14 6.00
N TRP A 115 -8.92 22.01 4.80
CA TRP A 115 -8.67 23.15 3.92
C TRP A 115 -9.96 23.83 3.46
N ILE A 116 -10.94 23.05 3.02
CA ILE A 116 -12.22 23.60 2.56
C ILE A 116 -12.99 24.21 3.73
N THR A 117 -13.07 23.51 4.87
CA THR A 117 -13.75 24.04 6.06
C THR A 117 -13.08 25.31 6.57
N ALA A 118 -11.75 25.36 6.55
CA ALA A 118 -10.99 26.54 6.93
C ALA A 118 -11.19 27.72 5.98
N ALA A 119 -11.18 27.49 4.67
CA ALA A 119 -11.40 28.53 3.66
C ALA A 119 -12.82 29.12 3.77
N LEU A 120 -13.83 28.27 3.92
CA LEU A 120 -15.22 28.71 4.09
C LEU A 120 -15.42 29.48 5.40
N THR A 121 -14.89 28.97 6.51
CA THR A 121 -14.96 29.65 7.81
C THR A 121 -14.22 30.98 7.76
N GLY A 122 -13.01 31.02 7.20
CA GLY A 122 -12.21 32.22 7.03
C GLY A 122 -12.92 33.28 6.17
N ALA A 123 -13.60 32.88 5.09
CA ALA A 123 -14.37 33.79 4.26
C ALA A 123 -15.56 34.42 5.02
N VAL A 124 -16.29 33.61 5.81
CA VAL A 124 -17.38 34.11 6.66
C VAL A 124 -16.85 35.06 7.74
N VAL A 125 -15.74 34.73 8.37
CA VAL A 125 -15.09 35.57 9.40
C VAL A 125 -14.58 36.89 8.80
N ALA A 126 -14.00 36.87 7.60
CA ALA A 126 -13.57 38.07 6.89
C ALA A 126 -14.74 38.97 6.48
N ALA A 127 -15.86 38.38 6.04
CA ALA A 127 -17.07 39.14 5.72
C ALA A 127 -17.69 39.75 6.99
N ALA A 128 -17.76 39.00 8.08
CA ALA A 128 -18.30 39.45 9.36
C ALA A 128 -17.45 40.56 10.02
N SER A 129 -16.15 40.63 9.70
CA SER A 129 -15.25 41.68 10.19
C SER A 129 -15.29 42.97 9.38
N GLY A 130 -16.17 43.07 8.36
CA GLY A 130 -16.17 44.21 7.45
C GLY A 130 -14.91 44.28 6.59
N PHE A 131 -14.26 43.13 6.35
CA PHE A 131 -13.03 43.01 5.59
C PHE A 131 -11.81 43.71 6.21
N SER A 132 -11.65 43.61 7.53
CA SER A 132 -10.46 44.12 8.23
C SER A 132 -9.17 43.54 7.63
N LEU A 133 -8.31 44.42 7.11
CA LEU A 133 -7.10 44.06 6.36
C LEU A 133 -6.11 43.20 7.18
N PRO A 134 -5.81 43.48 8.46
CA PRO A 134 -4.90 42.66 9.25
C PRO A 134 -5.41 41.22 9.42
N LEU A 135 -6.73 41.04 9.59
CA LEU A 135 -7.35 39.72 9.71
C LEU A 135 -7.24 38.92 8.42
N ILE A 136 -7.58 39.54 7.28
CA ILE A 136 -7.49 38.91 5.96
C ILE A 136 -6.03 38.52 5.67
N ALA A 137 -5.08 39.40 5.96
CA ALA A 137 -3.66 39.11 5.76
C ALA A 137 -3.19 37.90 6.61
N GLY A 138 -3.57 37.85 7.90
CA GLY A 138 -3.25 36.71 8.77
C GLY A 138 -3.87 35.40 8.28
N LEU A 139 -5.14 35.43 7.88
CA LEU A 139 -5.84 34.28 7.31
C LEU A 139 -5.19 33.82 5.99
N LEU A 140 -4.83 34.74 5.09
CA LEU A 140 -4.16 34.38 3.83
C LEU A 140 -2.78 33.78 4.05
N VAL A 141 -2.02 34.27 5.03
CA VAL A 141 -0.73 33.65 5.38
C VAL A 141 -0.93 32.22 5.87
N ASN A 142 -1.90 32.00 6.76
CA ASN A 142 -2.13 30.68 7.34
C ASN A 142 -2.81 29.69 6.38
N LEU A 143 -3.73 30.17 5.54
CA LEU A 143 -4.42 29.34 4.57
C LEU A 143 -3.61 29.14 3.30
N ALA A 144 -2.80 30.08 2.83
CA ALA A 144 -2.11 29.93 1.54
C ALA A 144 -0.59 29.85 1.68
N LEU A 145 0.04 30.81 2.37
CA LEU A 145 1.50 30.94 2.37
C LEU A 145 2.20 29.82 3.16
N LEU A 146 1.76 29.55 4.39
CA LEU A 146 2.37 28.53 5.23
C LEU A 146 2.25 27.14 4.62
N PRO A 147 1.08 26.70 4.15
CA PRO A 147 0.98 25.39 3.53
C PRO A 147 1.72 25.31 2.19
N TRP A 148 1.73 26.38 1.38
CA TRP A 148 2.53 26.44 0.15
C TRP A 148 4.03 26.30 0.44
N LEU A 149 4.55 26.97 1.47
CA LEU A 149 5.94 26.83 1.90
C LEU A 149 6.24 25.40 2.35
N ALA A 150 5.29 24.78 3.04
CA ALA A 150 5.38 23.42 3.53
C ALA A 150 5.47 22.39 2.40
N ILE A 151 4.73 22.62 1.30
CA ILE A 151 4.71 21.79 0.09
C ILE A 151 5.91 22.07 -0.83
N ARG A 152 6.36 23.33 -0.96
CA ARG A 152 7.40 23.76 -1.91
C ARG A 152 8.81 23.28 -1.57
N THR A 153 9.06 22.94 -0.31
CA THR A 153 10.37 22.44 0.15
C THR A 153 10.30 20.96 0.53
N PRO A 154 9.86 20.05 -0.36
CA PRO A 154 9.72 18.63 -0.05
C PRO A 154 11.09 18.03 0.28
N ARG A 155 11.39 17.82 1.57
CA ARG A 155 12.39 16.82 1.95
C ARG A 155 11.78 15.46 1.70
N ASP A 156 12.35 14.75 0.74
CA ASP A 156 12.02 13.36 0.51
C ASP A 156 12.62 12.52 1.65
N LEU A 157 11.74 12.12 2.59
CA LEU A 157 12.11 11.25 3.71
C LEU A 157 11.85 9.77 3.39
N THR A 158 11.31 9.47 2.20
CA THR A 158 11.07 8.11 1.71
C THR A 158 12.31 7.23 1.78
N PRO A 159 13.52 7.65 1.34
CA PRO A 159 14.71 6.81 1.44
C PRO A 159 15.13 6.53 2.89
N LEU A 160 14.95 7.49 3.81
CA LEU A 160 15.24 7.29 5.23
C LEU A 160 14.26 6.31 5.88
N ARG A 161 12.96 6.40 5.54
CA ARG A 161 11.94 5.44 6.00
C ARG A 161 12.21 4.03 5.48
N ALA A 162 12.48 3.91 4.18
CA ALA A 162 12.80 2.62 3.55
C ALA A 162 14.02 1.96 4.21
N ARG A 163 15.10 2.74 4.41
CA ARG A 163 16.32 2.28 5.08
C ARG A 163 16.05 1.84 6.52
N LEU A 164 15.24 2.59 7.26
CA LEU A 164 14.86 2.21 8.62
C LEU A 164 14.05 0.90 8.62
N THR A 165 13.07 0.75 7.73
CA THR A 165 12.29 -0.49 7.60
C THR A 165 13.17 -1.69 7.27
N GLU A 166 14.12 -1.54 6.35
CA GLU A 166 15.10 -2.57 6.00
C GLU A 166 15.95 -2.97 7.21
N GLN A 167 16.56 -2.00 7.89
CA GLN A 167 17.37 -2.22 9.10
C GLN A 167 16.56 -2.88 10.22
N THR A 168 15.29 -2.50 10.39
CA THR A 168 14.42 -3.11 11.40
C THR A 168 14.11 -4.56 11.05
N THR A 169 13.90 -4.85 9.76
CA THR A 169 13.65 -6.21 9.28
C THR A 169 14.88 -7.09 9.45
N GLU A 170 16.08 -6.57 9.12
CA GLU A 170 17.37 -7.22 9.34
C GLU A 170 17.60 -7.54 10.82
N LEU A 171 17.33 -6.58 11.72
CA LEU A 171 17.45 -6.77 13.18
C LEU A 171 16.49 -7.83 13.74
N VAL A 172 15.28 -7.94 13.19
CA VAL A 172 14.26 -8.88 13.67
C VAL A 172 14.50 -10.29 13.14
N HIS A 173 14.72 -10.44 11.83
CA HIS A 173 14.86 -11.76 11.21
C HIS A 173 16.29 -12.32 11.34
N GLY A 174 17.31 -11.46 11.33
CA GLY A 174 18.70 -11.85 11.46
C GLY A 174 19.21 -11.87 12.91
N ARG A 175 18.35 -11.77 13.91
CA ARG A 175 18.75 -11.57 15.31
C ARG A 175 19.75 -12.62 15.80
N GLU A 176 19.47 -13.90 15.56
CA GLU A 176 20.31 -15.00 16.06
C GLU A 176 21.70 -14.97 15.42
N GLU A 177 21.78 -14.73 14.11
CA GLU A 177 23.04 -14.57 13.38
C GLU A 177 23.81 -13.32 13.85
N LEU A 178 23.12 -12.18 13.98
CA LEU A 178 23.72 -10.93 14.43
C LEU A 178 24.29 -11.04 15.85
N ILE A 179 23.64 -11.80 16.75
CA ILE A 179 24.16 -12.10 18.08
C ILE A 179 25.35 -13.05 18.00
N ALA A 180 25.28 -14.08 17.16
CA ALA A 180 26.36 -15.05 16.98
C ALA A 180 27.67 -14.40 16.48
N TYR A 181 27.55 -13.34 15.66
CA TYR A 181 28.69 -12.58 15.13
C TYR A 181 29.04 -11.30 15.92
N ASP A 182 28.39 -11.04 17.06
CA ASP A 182 28.61 -9.83 17.89
C ASP A 182 28.36 -8.49 17.14
N LEU A 183 27.44 -8.50 16.17
CA LEU A 183 27.10 -7.34 15.32
C LEU A 183 25.78 -6.67 15.72
N PHE A 184 25.01 -7.27 16.63
CA PHE A 184 23.66 -6.82 16.97
C PHE A 184 23.63 -5.38 17.50
N ASP A 185 24.49 -5.06 18.49
CA ASP A 185 24.52 -3.72 19.10
C ASP A 185 24.97 -2.64 18.12
N GLU A 186 25.91 -2.96 17.22
CA GLU A 186 26.34 -2.05 16.16
C GLU A 186 25.19 -1.74 15.20
N LYS A 187 24.51 -2.76 14.69
CA LYS A 187 23.37 -2.62 13.78
C LYS A 187 22.21 -1.87 14.44
N LEU A 188 21.95 -2.14 15.72
CA LEU A 188 20.93 -1.43 16.50
C LEU A 188 21.27 0.06 16.65
N ARG A 189 22.55 0.40 16.88
CA ARG A 189 22.99 1.80 16.94
C ARG A 189 22.77 2.52 15.61
N ILE A 190 23.13 1.89 14.49
CA ILE A 190 22.93 2.44 13.13
C ILE A 190 21.43 2.68 12.85
N ALA A 191 20.57 1.72 13.18
CA ALA A 191 19.13 1.87 13.04
C ALA A 191 18.58 3.01 13.90
N THR A 192 19.10 3.14 15.14
CA THR A 192 18.72 4.21 16.07
C THR A 192 19.15 5.60 15.56
N GLU A 193 20.33 5.70 14.95
CA GLU A 193 20.80 6.94 14.32
C GLU A 193 19.92 7.34 13.14
N THR A 194 19.57 6.38 12.28
CA THR A 194 18.65 6.58 11.15
C THR A 194 17.26 7.03 11.65
N ALA A 195 16.74 6.42 12.72
CA ALA A 195 15.48 6.82 13.34
C ALA A 195 15.52 8.25 13.92
N LYS A 196 16.65 8.64 14.53
CA LYS A 196 16.86 10.01 15.03
C LYS A 196 16.91 11.03 13.90
N GLU A 197 17.58 10.72 12.79
CA GLU A 197 17.62 11.57 11.61
C GLU A 197 16.23 11.75 10.99
N LEU A 198 15.48 10.66 10.85
CA LEU A 198 14.09 10.69 10.38
C LEU A 198 13.22 11.57 11.29
N SER A 199 13.30 11.40 12.62
CA SER A 199 12.54 12.20 13.58
C SER A 199 12.89 13.70 13.53
N ARG A 200 14.16 14.05 13.35
CA ARG A 200 14.58 15.45 13.13
C ARG A 200 14.01 16.00 11.82
N GLY A 201 14.03 15.21 10.75
CA GLY A 201 13.42 15.54 9.48
C GLY A 201 11.92 15.84 9.59
N GLU A 202 11.20 15.04 10.37
CA GLU A 202 9.76 15.22 10.62
C GLU A 202 9.44 16.43 11.51
N ARG A 203 10.24 16.67 12.57
CA ARG A 203 10.03 17.80 13.49
C ARG A 203 10.23 19.18 12.85
N THR A 204 11.09 19.29 11.83
CA THR A 204 11.36 20.60 11.16
C THR A 204 10.19 21.19 10.38
N ARG A 205 9.03 20.50 10.30
CA ARG A 205 7.87 20.92 9.50
C ARG A 205 6.62 21.28 10.28
N ASP A 206 6.64 21.22 11.61
CA ASP A 206 5.49 21.69 12.39
C ASP A 206 5.42 23.22 12.33
N LEU A 207 4.59 23.75 11.43
CA LEU A 207 4.38 25.19 11.25
C LEU A 207 3.32 25.75 12.20
N THR A 208 2.73 24.91 13.06
CA THR A 208 1.70 25.32 14.02
C THR A 208 2.10 26.52 14.89
N PRO A 209 3.30 26.59 15.50
CA PRO A 209 3.69 27.76 16.30
C PRO A 209 3.78 29.04 15.47
N LEU A 210 4.22 28.94 14.21
CA LEU A 210 4.28 30.08 13.30
C LEU A 210 2.86 30.54 12.90
N ALA A 211 1.95 29.61 12.63
CA ALA A 211 0.56 29.91 12.31
C ALA A 211 -0.17 30.64 13.46
N ILE A 212 0.07 30.19 14.70
CA ILE A 212 -0.44 30.85 15.91
C ILE A 212 0.16 32.25 16.03
N ALA A 213 1.48 32.41 15.87
CA ALA A 213 2.15 33.70 15.96
C ALA A 213 1.63 34.72 14.93
N VAL A 214 1.40 34.29 13.68
CA VAL A 214 0.79 35.10 12.62
C VAL A 214 -0.59 35.60 13.03
N GLN A 215 -1.42 34.72 13.60
CA GLN A 215 -2.79 35.08 13.98
C GLN A 215 -2.83 36.03 15.18
N PHE A 216 -1.93 35.83 16.17
CA PHE A 216 -1.77 36.77 17.28
C PHE A 216 -1.23 38.12 16.83
N ALA A 217 -0.30 38.16 15.87
CA ALA A 217 0.19 39.40 15.29
C ALA A 217 -0.92 40.17 14.55
N ALA A 218 -1.78 39.47 13.80
CA ALA A 218 -2.95 40.06 13.17
C ALA A 218 -3.91 40.68 14.22
N ALA A 219 -4.19 39.96 15.31
CA ALA A 219 -5.02 40.46 16.40
C ALA A 219 -4.41 41.70 17.10
N LEU A 220 -3.09 41.71 17.32
CA LEU A 220 -2.38 42.86 17.89
C LEU A 220 -2.46 44.10 16.97
N LEU A 221 -2.34 43.91 15.65
CA LEU A 221 -2.51 44.98 14.68
C LEU A 221 -3.94 45.54 14.68
N MET A 222 -4.95 44.67 14.76
CA MET A 222 -6.35 45.09 14.90
C MET A 222 -6.57 45.91 16.19
N LEU A 223 -5.99 45.46 17.31
CA LEU A 223 -6.05 46.19 18.57
C LEU A 223 -5.41 47.58 18.45
N ALA A 224 -4.24 47.69 17.79
CA ALA A 224 -3.58 48.96 17.54
C ALA A 224 -4.39 49.91 16.64
N GLN A 225 -5.21 49.35 15.75
CA GLN A 225 -6.16 50.10 14.90
C GLN A 225 -7.47 50.45 15.60
N HIS A 226 -7.60 50.15 16.89
CA HIS A 226 -8.82 50.40 17.68
C HIS A 226 -10.05 49.67 17.13
N GLU A 227 -9.85 48.52 16.48
CA GLU A 227 -10.94 47.62 16.10
C GLU A 227 -11.66 47.11 17.36
N PRO A 228 -12.97 46.83 17.28
CA PRO A 228 -13.73 46.44 18.45
C PRO A 228 -13.24 45.11 19.03
N ALA A 229 -13.15 45.03 20.35
CA ALA A 229 -12.50 43.92 21.04
C ALA A 229 -13.08 42.53 20.71
N TRP A 230 -14.38 42.44 20.38
CA TRP A 230 -14.99 41.18 19.93
C TRP A 230 -14.43 40.71 18.59
N LEU A 231 -14.06 41.62 17.67
CA LEU A 231 -13.40 41.29 16.40
C LEU A 231 -11.94 40.86 16.61
N VAL A 232 -11.21 41.55 17.48
CA VAL A 232 -9.84 41.17 17.86
C VAL A 232 -9.82 39.75 18.42
N MET A 233 -10.80 39.39 19.23
CA MET A 233 -10.88 38.07 19.85
C MET A 233 -11.41 36.99 18.91
N ALA A 234 -12.28 37.34 17.96
CA ALA A 234 -12.62 36.47 16.84
C ALA A 234 -11.40 36.19 15.96
N ALA A 235 -10.54 37.19 15.74
CA ALA A 235 -9.26 37.03 15.04
C ALA A 235 -8.34 36.06 15.79
N VAL A 236 -8.21 36.18 17.11
CA VAL A 236 -7.48 35.18 17.90
C VAL A 236 -8.11 33.81 17.73
N ALA A 237 -9.42 33.66 17.91
CA ALA A 237 -10.13 32.38 17.78
C ALA A 237 -9.94 31.69 16.41
N ALA A 238 -9.68 32.45 15.36
CA ALA A 238 -9.41 31.92 14.03
C ALA A 238 -8.11 31.07 13.94
N PHE A 239 -7.24 31.06 14.97
CA PHE A 239 -6.14 30.08 15.02
C PHE A 239 -6.66 28.63 15.09
N GLU A 240 -7.84 28.39 15.69
CA GLU A 240 -8.44 27.06 15.78
C GLU A 240 -8.66 26.45 14.37
N ILE A 241 -8.92 27.33 13.40
CA ILE A 241 -9.13 27.01 11.99
C ILE A 241 -7.80 26.59 11.32
N THR A 242 -6.68 27.15 11.77
CA THR A 242 -5.38 27.06 11.08
C THR A 242 -4.46 25.98 11.63
N VAL A 243 -4.63 25.58 12.89
CA VAL A 243 -3.82 24.52 13.53
C VAL A 243 -3.91 23.18 12.78
N PRO A 244 -5.09 22.70 12.36
CA PRO A 244 -5.19 21.45 11.60
C PRO A 244 -4.47 21.52 10.25
N LEU A 245 -4.34 22.72 9.66
CA LEU A 245 -3.71 22.94 8.36
C LEU A 245 -2.18 22.94 8.43
N ALA A 246 -1.63 23.53 9.49
CA ALA A 246 -0.19 23.63 9.71
C ALA A 246 0.46 22.25 9.98
N ALA A 247 -0.34 21.26 10.42
CA ALA A 247 0.08 19.87 10.61
C ALA A 247 0.10 19.04 9.31
N LEU A 248 -0.34 19.59 8.17
CA LEU A 248 -0.48 18.87 6.90
C LEU A 248 0.77 18.94 6.05
N THR A 249 1.78 18.20 6.46
CA THR A 249 2.94 17.92 5.62
C THR A 249 3.17 16.41 5.55
N LYS A 250 2.35 15.70 4.78
CA LYS A 250 2.66 14.34 4.36
C LYS A 250 3.06 14.34 2.87
N PRO A 251 4.16 13.69 2.49
CA PRO A 251 4.57 13.58 1.09
C PRO A 251 3.54 12.77 0.28
N ALA A 252 3.50 13.05 -1.03
CA ALA A 252 2.67 12.37 -2.01
C ALA A 252 3.02 10.86 -2.12
N PRO A 253 2.08 10.01 -2.56
CA PRO A 253 2.33 8.58 -2.74
C PRO A 253 3.43 8.31 -3.77
N GLU A 254 4.12 7.19 -3.56
CA GLU A 254 5.27 6.72 -4.34
C GLU A 254 4.90 6.46 -5.81
N ARG A 255 5.78 6.83 -6.75
CA ARG A 255 5.62 6.51 -8.18
C ARG A 255 6.19 5.11 -8.43
N THR A 256 5.34 4.20 -8.88
CA THR A 256 5.68 2.79 -9.16
C THR A 256 6.12 2.61 -10.61
N ASP A 257 7.43 2.66 -10.86
CA ASP A 257 8.00 2.19 -12.13
C ASP A 257 8.71 0.86 -11.84
N GLU A 258 8.03 -0.27 -12.08
CA GLU A 258 8.68 -1.58 -12.17
C GLU A 258 9.29 -1.74 -13.58
N PRO A 259 10.52 -2.25 -13.72
CA PRO A 259 11.14 -2.47 -15.02
C PRO A 259 10.38 -3.55 -15.80
N GLU A 260 10.06 -3.25 -17.05
CA GLU A 260 9.38 -4.15 -17.98
C GLU A 260 10.24 -5.41 -18.21
N PRO A 261 9.66 -6.63 -18.18
CA PRO A 261 10.43 -7.86 -18.34
C PRO A 261 11.06 -7.94 -19.73
N PRO A 262 12.26 -8.54 -19.86
CA PRO A 262 13.00 -8.56 -21.12
C PRO A 262 12.26 -9.32 -22.23
N HIS A 263 12.20 -8.73 -23.41
CA HIS A 263 11.68 -9.36 -24.63
C HIS A 263 12.54 -10.57 -25.04
N VAL A 264 11.94 -11.75 -25.07
CA VAL A 264 12.56 -12.96 -25.64
C VAL A 264 12.12 -13.10 -27.11
N THR A 265 13.10 -13.19 -28.01
CA THR A 265 12.91 -13.45 -29.45
C THR A 265 12.27 -14.82 -29.70
N GLU A 266 11.55 -14.94 -30.81
CA GLU A 266 10.70 -16.04 -31.30
C GLU A 266 10.73 -17.40 -30.56
N PRO A 267 9.56 -17.93 -30.13
CA PRO A 267 9.49 -19.20 -29.42
C PRO A 267 9.94 -20.37 -30.32
N PRO A 268 10.63 -21.38 -29.77
CA PRO A 268 10.95 -22.59 -30.53
C PRO A 268 9.67 -23.28 -31.01
N GLU A 269 9.71 -23.97 -32.15
CA GLU A 269 8.60 -24.83 -32.59
C GLU A 269 8.39 -25.95 -31.57
N LEU A 270 7.33 -25.84 -30.78
CA LEU A 270 7.01 -26.75 -29.68
C LEU A 270 6.16 -27.92 -30.20
N HIS A 271 6.79 -29.05 -30.49
CA HIS A 271 6.12 -30.31 -30.85
C HIS A 271 6.64 -31.48 -29.99
N GLY A 272 5.75 -32.37 -29.56
CA GLY A 272 6.10 -33.58 -28.81
C GLY A 272 6.66 -33.31 -27.40
N ARG A 273 7.51 -34.20 -26.89
CA ARG A 273 8.20 -34.03 -25.61
C ARG A 273 9.53 -33.31 -25.84
N THR A 274 9.64 -32.08 -25.37
CA THR A 274 10.82 -31.23 -25.54
C THR A 274 11.48 -30.94 -24.19
N ALA A 275 12.78 -31.19 -24.06
CA ALA A 275 13.57 -30.79 -22.91
C ALA A 275 14.43 -29.55 -23.21
N ILE A 276 14.52 -28.62 -22.26
CA ILE A 276 15.46 -27.49 -22.28
C ILE A 276 16.53 -27.71 -21.21
N VAL A 277 17.79 -27.77 -21.64
CA VAL A 277 18.94 -28.04 -20.77
C VAL A 277 19.98 -26.92 -20.92
N GLY A 278 20.66 -26.57 -19.83
CA GLY A 278 21.73 -25.57 -19.86
C GLY A 278 22.23 -25.26 -18.45
N PRO A 279 23.37 -24.56 -18.31
CA PRO A 279 23.91 -24.19 -17.00
C PRO A 279 22.96 -23.28 -16.21
N SER A 280 23.09 -23.24 -14.89
CA SER A 280 22.37 -22.26 -14.04
C SER A 280 22.70 -20.84 -14.50
N GLY A 281 21.68 -19.97 -14.58
CA GLY A 281 21.84 -18.62 -15.13
C GLY A 281 21.76 -18.50 -16.66
N ALA A 282 21.58 -19.60 -17.42
CA ALA A 282 21.34 -19.54 -18.87
C ALA A 282 19.95 -18.98 -19.28
N GLY A 283 19.12 -18.57 -18.31
CA GLY A 283 17.78 -18.01 -18.54
C GLY A 283 16.71 -19.04 -18.96
N LYS A 284 16.82 -20.29 -18.48
CA LYS A 284 15.86 -21.38 -18.78
C LYS A 284 14.47 -21.06 -18.22
N THR A 285 14.39 -20.72 -16.93
CA THR A 285 13.18 -20.24 -16.25
C THR A 285 12.62 -18.97 -16.91
N THR A 286 13.49 -18.04 -17.32
CA THR A 286 13.07 -16.81 -18.03
C THR A 286 12.40 -17.12 -19.36
N LEU A 287 12.92 -18.09 -20.12
CA LEU A 287 12.30 -18.55 -21.38
C LEU A 287 10.97 -19.26 -21.13
N LEU A 288 10.91 -20.14 -20.13
CA LEU A 288 9.69 -20.86 -19.78
C LEU A 288 8.59 -19.90 -19.34
N ASN A 289 8.93 -18.91 -18.52
CA ASN A 289 8.00 -17.83 -18.14
C ASN A 289 7.57 -17.01 -19.36
N ALA A 290 8.48 -16.59 -20.23
CA ALA A 290 8.13 -15.84 -21.44
C ALA A 290 7.18 -16.63 -22.36
N LEU A 291 7.35 -17.96 -22.47
CA LEU A 291 6.45 -18.85 -23.21
C LEU A 291 5.08 -18.96 -22.53
N ALA A 292 5.05 -19.15 -21.22
CA ALA A 292 3.81 -19.21 -20.46
C ALA A 292 2.97 -17.94 -20.60
N HIS A 293 3.60 -16.77 -20.71
CA HIS A 293 2.91 -15.49 -20.93
C HIS A 293 2.30 -15.34 -22.33
N ARG A 294 2.78 -16.11 -23.32
CA ARG A 294 2.23 -16.12 -24.69
C ARG A 294 1.13 -17.16 -24.88
N LEU A 295 1.08 -18.18 -24.03
CA LEU A 295 0.01 -19.16 -24.03
C LEU A 295 -1.25 -18.56 -23.41
N GLU A 296 -2.41 -18.85 -24.01
CA GLU A 296 -3.68 -18.52 -23.36
C GLU A 296 -3.79 -19.34 -22.05
N PRO A 297 -4.36 -18.79 -20.97
CA PRO A 297 -4.48 -19.48 -19.67
C PRO A 297 -5.15 -20.86 -19.77
N SER A 298 -5.99 -21.07 -20.78
CA SER A 298 -6.69 -22.31 -21.07
C SER A 298 -5.84 -23.39 -21.75
N LYS A 299 -4.60 -23.07 -22.15
CA LYS A 299 -3.73 -23.94 -22.97
C LYS A 299 -2.45 -24.39 -22.26
N GLY A 300 -2.19 -23.91 -21.05
CA GLY A 300 -0.91 -24.09 -20.35
C GLY A 300 -1.04 -24.42 -18.87
N ALA A 301 -0.15 -25.27 -18.33
CA ALA A 301 0.08 -25.42 -16.89
C ALA A 301 1.56 -25.21 -16.56
N LEU A 302 1.86 -24.54 -15.43
CA LEU A 302 3.20 -24.22 -14.93
C LEU A 302 3.50 -25.04 -13.66
N ALA A 303 4.70 -25.62 -13.57
CA ALA A 303 5.15 -26.37 -12.38
C ALA A 303 5.58 -25.49 -11.20
N ASP A 304 5.77 -24.17 -11.39
CA ASP A 304 6.00 -23.21 -10.31
C ASP A 304 4.69 -22.49 -9.94
N ALA A 305 3.65 -23.29 -9.63
CA ALA A 305 2.34 -22.77 -9.31
C ALA A 305 2.23 -22.41 -7.82
N HIS A 306 1.66 -21.24 -7.53
CA HIS A 306 1.36 -20.83 -6.17
C HIS A 306 0.44 -21.85 -5.48
N VAL A 307 0.84 -22.28 -4.28
CA VAL A 307 0.05 -23.14 -3.39
C VAL A 307 -0.69 -22.26 -2.38
N PHE A 308 -2.02 -22.35 -2.38
CA PHE A 308 -2.88 -21.51 -1.55
C PHE A 308 -3.00 -22.09 -0.14
N HIS A 309 -3.14 -21.21 0.86
CA HIS A 309 -3.43 -21.57 2.25
C HIS A 309 -4.87 -22.12 2.38
N THR A 310 -5.05 -23.37 1.99
CA THR A 310 -6.32 -24.11 2.02
C THR A 310 -6.00 -25.62 2.03
N THR A 311 -7.01 -26.48 1.90
CA THR A 311 -6.81 -27.93 1.85
C THR A 311 -6.12 -28.38 0.56
N VAL A 312 -5.49 -29.56 0.60
CA VAL A 312 -4.92 -30.23 -0.58
C VAL A 312 -5.97 -30.38 -1.69
N ARG A 313 -7.18 -30.84 -1.34
CA ARG A 313 -8.31 -30.96 -2.26
C ARG A 313 -8.63 -29.64 -2.96
N THR A 314 -8.76 -28.57 -2.18
CA THR A 314 -9.11 -27.25 -2.74
C THR A 314 -8.02 -26.75 -3.68
N ASN A 315 -6.74 -26.96 -3.33
CA ASN A 315 -5.63 -26.62 -4.21
C ASN A 315 -5.66 -27.39 -5.53
N VAL A 316 -5.98 -28.70 -5.51
CA VAL A 316 -6.05 -29.53 -6.72
C VAL A 316 -7.25 -29.15 -7.59
N LEU A 317 -8.42 -28.91 -6.98
CA LEU A 317 -9.64 -28.52 -7.70
C LEU A 317 -9.54 -27.16 -8.42
N LEU A 318 -8.53 -26.33 -8.13
CA LEU A 318 -8.25 -25.13 -8.93
C LEU A 318 -7.98 -25.45 -10.40
N ALA A 319 -7.44 -26.63 -10.69
CA ALA A 319 -7.18 -27.08 -12.06
C ALA A 319 -8.45 -27.50 -12.81
N LYS A 320 -9.43 -28.07 -12.08
CA LYS A 320 -10.70 -28.54 -12.62
C LYS A 320 -11.75 -28.54 -11.49
N PRO A 321 -12.54 -27.46 -11.33
CA PRO A 321 -13.46 -27.30 -10.19
C PRO A 321 -14.51 -28.41 -10.08
N ASP A 322 -14.94 -28.96 -11.22
CA ASP A 322 -15.96 -30.01 -11.30
C ASP A 322 -15.35 -31.44 -11.30
N ALA A 323 -14.08 -31.60 -10.92
CA ALA A 323 -13.43 -32.91 -10.94
C ALA A 323 -14.06 -33.86 -9.91
N THR A 324 -14.30 -35.09 -10.34
CA THR A 324 -14.80 -36.17 -9.48
C THR A 324 -13.70 -36.71 -8.58
N GLN A 325 -14.06 -37.38 -7.47
CA GLN A 325 -13.09 -38.01 -6.57
C GLN A 325 -12.19 -39.02 -7.32
N GLU A 326 -12.76 -39.77 -8.28
CA GLU A 326 -11.98 -40.71 -9.10
C GLU A 326 -10.92 -40.02 -9.96
N GLU A 327 -11.20 -38.81 -10.46
CA GLU A 327 -10.22 -38.03 -11.22
C GLU A 327 -9.12 -37.48 -10.31
N LEU A 328 -9.48 -37.04 -9.11
CA LEU A 328 -8.52 -36.59 -8.09
C LEU A 328 -7.57 -37.74 -7.69
N ASP A 329 -8.12 -38.91 -7.38
CA ASP A 329 -7.34 -40.08 -6.96
C ASP A 329 -6.46 -40.59 -8.09
N ARG A 330 -6.94 -40.56 -9.35
CA ARG A 330 -6.14 -40.92 -10.52
C ARG A 330 -4.97 -39.95 -10.73
N ALA A 331 -5.21 -38.65 -10.63
CA ALA A 331 -4.16 -37.65 -10.75
C ALA A 331 -3.12 -37.78 -9.62
N ALA A 332 -3.58 -38.00 -8.38
CA ALA A 332 -2.71 -38.22 -7.22
C ALA A 332 -1.87 -39.51 -7.35
N ALA A 333 -2.43 -40.56 -7.95
CA ALA A 333 -1.69 -41.80 -8.21
C ALA A 333 -0.56 -41.61 -9.24
N ILE A 334 -0.80 -40.86 -10.31
CA ILE A 334 0.20 -40.54 -11.37
C ILE A 334 1.38 -39.74 -10.80
N THR A 335 1.13 -38.90 -9.80
CA THR A 335 2.14 -38.01 -9.22
C THR A 335 2.70 -38.51 -7.91
N GLU A 336 2.25 -39.67 -7.42
CA GLU A 336 2.56 -40.21 -6.10
C GLU A 336 2.30 -39.20 -4.95
N LEU A 337 1.20 -38.44 -5.04
CA LEU A 337 0.83 -37.45 -4.02
C LEU A 337 0.39 -38.13 -2.71
N ASP A 338 1.33 -38.24 -1.78
CA ASP A 338 1.10 -38.77 -0.43
C ASP A 338 0.69 -37.66 0.55
N LEU A 339 -0.54 -37.15 0.40
CA LEU A 339 -1.16 -36.20 1.31
C LEU A 339 -2.66 -36.50 1.47
N ASP A 340 -3.18 -36.29 2.67
CA ASP A 340 -4.62 -36.30 2.92
C ASP A 340 -5.29 -35.12 2.22
N TRP A 341 -6.42 -35.37 1.55
CA TRP A 341 -7.21 -34.40 0.82
C TRP A 341 -7.68 -33.23 1.69
N ASP A 342 -7.96 -33.48 2.98
CA ASP A 342 -8.47 -32.48 3.91
C ASP A 342 -7.38 -31.76 4.72
N ARG A 343 -6.10 -32.12 4.51
CA ARG A 343 -4.96 -31.44 5.16
C ARG A 343 -4.81 -30.01 4.64
N VAL A 344 -4.68 -29.06 5.56
CA VAL A 344 -4.29 -27.68 5.26
C VAL A 344 -2.77 -27.63 5.04
N VAL A 345 -2.32 -26.90 4.01
CA VAL A 345 -0.91 -26.90 3.56
C VAL A 345 -0.08 -25.70 4.05
N GLY A 346 -0.68 -24.77 4.79
CA GLY A 346 -0.02 -23.54 5.24
C GLY A 346 0.16 -22.48 4.15
N GLU A 347 0.73 -21.33 4.51
CA GLU A 347 0.95 -20.22 3.59
C GLU A 347 2.03 -20.64 2.59
N ARG A 348 1.76 -20.57 1.29
CA ARG A 348 2.68 -21.03 0.22
C ARG A 348 3.13 -22.50 0.35
N GLY A 349 2.41 -23.34 1.08
CA GLY A 349 2.78 -24.74 1.27
C GLY A 349 3.86 -24.96 2.34
N GLU A 350 4.07 -24.02 3.28
CA GLU A 350 5.11 -24.13 4.32
C GLU A 350 4.92 -25.29 5.31
N GLU A 351 3.70 -25.87 5.41
CA GLU A 351 3.42 -27.01 6.31
C GLU A 351 3.61 -28.39 5.65
N ILE A 352 4.10 -28.44 4.41
CA ILE A 352 4.40 -29.68 3.67
C ILE A 352 5.86 -29.67 3.20
N SER A 353 6.42 -30.86 2.94
CA SER A 353 7.80 -30.95 2.42
C SER A 353 7.91 -30.38 1.01
N GLY A 354 9.11 -29.96 0.59
CA GLY A 354 9.36 -29.46 -0.77
C GLY A 354 8.91 -30.44 -1.86
N GLY A 355 9.23 -31.74 -1.70
CA GLY A 355 8.78 -32.78 -2.63
C GLY A 355 7.25 -33.00 -2.60
N GLN A 356 6.59 -32.88 -1.44
CA GLN A 356 5.12 -32.91 -1.35
C GLN A 356 4.48 -31.73 -2.08
N ARG A 357 5.03 -30.53 -1.92
CA ARG A 357 4.60 -29.31 -2.63
C ARG A 357 4.74 -29.49 -4.14
N GLN A 358 5.87 -30.05 -4.58
CA GLN A 358 6.11 -30.31 -5.99
C GLN A 358 5.10 -31.29 -6.58
N ARG A 359 4.85 -32.42 -5.91
CA ARG A 359 3.84 -33.41 -6.34
C ARG A 359 2.42 -32.83 -6.34
N LEU A 360 2.09 -31.94 -5.40
CA LEU A 360 0.81 -31.23 -5.39
C LEU A 360 0.62 -30.38 -6.65
N VAL A 361 1.66 -29.64 -7.05
CA VAL A 361 1.62 -28.83 -8.28
C VAL A 361 1.56 -29.72 -9.53
N LEU A 362 2.34 -30.80 -9.60
CA LEU A 362 2.24 -31.77 -10.69
C LEU A 362 0.84 -32.39 -10.79
N THR A 363 0.19 -32.65 -9.65
CA THR A 363 -1.18 -33.21 -9.61
C THR A 363 -2.17 -32.25 -10.25
N ARG A 364 -2.03 -30.94 -10.00
CA ARG A 364 -2.82 -29.90 -10.66
C ARG A 364 -2.57 -29.91 -12.18
N SER A 365 -1.32 -30.01 -12.61
CA SER A 365 -0.96 -30.02 -14.02
C SER A 365 -1.50 -31.25 -14.76
N VAL A 366 -1.48 -32.43 -14.14
CA VAL A 366 -2.06 -33.67 -14.69
C VAL A 366 -3.58 -33.54 -14.77
N LEU A 367 -4.23 -33.08 -13.69
CA LEU A 367 -5.69 -32.96 -13.64
C LEU A 367 -6.23 -31.92 -14.64
N ALA A 368 -5.50 -30.83 -14.86
CA ALA A 368 -5.84 -29.80 -15.83
C ALA A 368 -5.89 -30.33 -17.27
N HIS A 369 -5.14 -31.40 -17.57
CA HIS A 369 -5.00 -31.99 -18.91
C HIS A 369 -4.79 -30.93 -20.02
N PRO A 370 -3.75 -30.06 -19.92
CA PRO A 370 -3.58 -28.94 -20.86
C PRO A 370 -3.07 -29.39 -22.25
N GLU A 371 -3.30 -28.55 -23.26
CA GLU A 371 -2.73 -28.73 -24.61
C GLU A 371 -1.20 -28.57 -24.63
N VAL A 372 -0.67 -27.70 -23.76
CA VAL A 372 0.77 -27.47 -23.57
C VAL A 372 1.11 -27.59 -22.09
N LEU A 373 2.05 -28.47 -21.75
CA LEU A 373 2.53 -28.67 -20.39
C LEU A 373 3.91 -28.03 -20.24
N LEU A 374 4.05 -27.04 -19.35
CA LEU A 374 5.33 -26.36 -19.08
C LEU A 374 5.81 -26.72 -17.68
N LEU A 375 6.94 -27.41 -17.58
CA LEU A 375 7.50 -27.84 -16.29
C LEU A 375 8.89 -27.21 -16.09
N ASP A 376 9.06 -26.40 -15.05
CA ASP A 376 10.38 -25.95 -14.59
C ASP A 376 10.83 -26.83 -13.43
N GLU A 377 11.92 -27.56 -13.62
CA GLU A 377 12.51 -28.50 -12.67
C GLU A 377 11.46 -29.37 -11.93
N PRO A 378 10.58 -30.10 -12.66
CA PRO A 378 9.37 -30.72 -12.11
C PRO A 378 9.63 -31.70 -10.97
N THR A 379 10.83 -32.22 -10.85
CA THR A 379 11.17 -33.26 -9.89
C THR A 379 12.19 -32.80 -8.85
N GLU A 380 12.37 -31.49 -8.67
CA GLU A 380 13.27 -30.97 -7.64
C GLU A 380 12.81 -31.39 -6.22
N GLY A 381 13.76 -31.75 -5.36
CA GLY A 381 13.48 -32.15 -3.98
C GLY A 381 12.84 -33.54 -3.81
N LEU A 382 12.71 -34.31 -4.90
CA LEU A 382 12.33 -35.73 -4.87
C LEU A 382 13.57 -36.63 -4.87
N ASP A 383 13.44 -37.81 -4.30
CA ASP A 383 14.44 -38.87 -4.43
C ASP A 383 14.65 -39.23 -5.92
N PRO A 384 15.88 -39.52 -6.38
CA PRO A 384 16.18 -39.75 -7.78
C PRO A 384 15.28 -40.80 -8.46
N ASP A 385 15.00 -41.92 -7.79
CA ASP A 385 14.20 -43.01 -8.36
C ASP A 385 12.71 -42.63 -8.42
N GLN A 386 12.25 -41.85 -7.45
CA GLN A 386 10.89 -41.32 -7.45
C GLN A 386 10.70 -40.25 -8.51
N ALA A 387 11.66 -39.34 -8.64
CA ALA A 387 11.67 -38.28 -9.64
C ALA A 387 11.48 -38.84 -11.06
N ASP A 388 12.28 -39.86 -11.42
CA ASP A 388 12.26 -40.41 -12.78
C ASP A 388 10.95 -41.14 -13.07
N ARG A 389 10.40 -41.87 -12.08
CA ARG A 389 9.07 -42.53 -12.20
C ARG A 389 7.93 -41.54 -12.34
N VAL A 390 7.88 -40.51 -11.48
CA VAL A 390 6.83 -39.49 -11.51
C VAL A 390 6.87 -38.70 -12.82
N LEU A 391 8.06 -38.28 -13.27
CA LEU A 391 8.19 -37.54 -14.53
C LEU A 391 7.72 -38.37 -15.73
N ALA A 392 8.10 -39.64 -15.80
CA ALA A 392 7.64 -40.52 -16.87
C ALA A 392 6.11 -40.66 -16.88
N GLN A 393 5.49 -40.91 -15.72
CA GLN A 393 4.03 -41.04 -15.61
C GLN A 393 3.29 -39.74 -15.98
N VAL A 394 3.83 -38.58 -15.57
CA VAL A 394 3.26 -37.26 -15.91
C VAL A 394 3.34 -37.00 -17.43
N LEU A 395 4.48 -37.30 -18.05
CA LEU A 395 4.66 -37.15 -19.50
C LEU A 395 3.79 -38.13 -20.29
N ASP A 396 3.58 -39.35 -19.81
CA ASP A 396 2.68 -40.34 -20.41
C ASP A 396 1.20 -39.96 -20.27
N ALA A 397 0.83 -39.28 -19.19
CA ALA A 397 -0.51 -38.73 -19.01
C ALA A 397 -0.78 -37.47 -19.86
N SER A 398 0.26 -36.82 -20.38
CA SER A 398 0.14 -35.63 -21.23
C SER A 398 -0.28 -35.99 -22.65
N ARG A 399 -1.24 -35.25 -23.23
CA ARG A 399 -1.77 -35.51 -24.59
C ARG A 399 -1.22 -34.59 -25.67
N GLY A 400 -0.57 -33.49 -25.27
CA GLY A 400 -0.11 -32.43 -26.16
C GLY A 400 1.41 -32.25 -26.11
N THR A 401 1.85 -31.00 -26.24
CA THR A 401 3.29 -30.69 -26.20
C THR A 401 3.74 -30.52 -24.76
N ALA A 402 4.81 -31.22 -24.36
CA ALA A 402 5.41 -31.08 -23.04
C ALA A 402 6.78 -30.40 -23.17
N LEU A 403 6.96 -29.24 -22.54
CA LEU A 403 8.24 -28.55 -22.44
C LEU A 403 8.75 -28.64 -21.01
N VAL A 404 9.91 -29.28 -20.81
CA VAL A 404 10.48 -29.48 -19.48
C VAL A 404 11.86 -28.87 -19.41
N VAL A 405 12.06 -27.97 -18.46
CA VAL A 405 13.39 -27.51 -18.05
C VAL A 405 13.90 -28.48 -16.99
N THR A 406 15.05 -29.10 -17.24
CA THR A 406 15.71 -29.98 -16.26
C THR A 406 17.22 -29.82 -16.37
N HIS A 407 17.92 -29.98 -15.24
CA HIS A 407 19.37 -30.09 -15.17
C HIS A 407 19.83 -31.55 -15.06
N ARG A 408 18.89 -32.51 -14.96
CA ARG A 408 19.16 -33.94 -14.82
C ARG A 408 19.29 -34.59 -16.19
N THR A 409 20.50 -35.06 -16.49
CA THR A 409 20.82 -35.62 -17.81
C THR A 409 20.18 -37.00 -18.01
N GLU A 410 19.93 -37.74 -16.93
CA GLU A 410 19.33 -39.07 -16.96
C GLU A 410 17.88 -39.06 -17.49
N GLN A 411 17.17 -37.96 -17.25
CA GLN A 411 15.77 -37.78 -17.66
C GLN A 411 15.62 -37.48 -19.16
N LEU A 412 16.72 -37.12 -19.85
CA LEU A 412 16.68 -36.71 -21.26
C LEU A 412 16.21 -37.83 -22.21
N ALA A 413 16.34 -39.09 -21.80
CA ALA A 413 15.84 -40.23 -22.57
C ALA A 413 14.31 -40.27 -22.72
N LEU A 414 13.58 -39.49 -21.91
CA LEU A 414 12.11 -39.39 -21.96
C LEU A 414 11.60 -38.40 -23.03
N PHE A 415 12.49 -37.68 -23.71
CA PHE A 415 12.16 -36.57 -24.60
C PHE A 415 12.48 -36.86 -26.07
N ASP A 416 11.60 -36.42 -26.95
CA ASP A 416 11.75 -36.50 -28.41
C ASP A 416 12.77 -35.46 -28.92
N HIS A 417 12.81 -34.30 -28.28
CA HIS A 417 13.64 -33.17 -28.66
C HIS A 417 14.38 -32.59 -27.43
N VAL A 418 15.67 -32.30 -27.58
CA VAL A 418 16.48 -31.68 -26.51
C VAL A 418 17.14 -30.41 -27.04
N HIS A 419 16.80 -29.27 -26.43
CA HIS A 419 17.38 -27.97 -26.73
C HIS A 419 18.41 -27.57 -25.67
N HIS A 420 19.65 -27.39 -26.10
CA HIS A 420 20.71 -26.89 -25.24
C HIS A 420 20.81 -25.37 -25.31
N ARG A 421 20.61 -24.68 -24.18
CA ARG A 421 20.79 -23.22 -24.06
C ARG A 421 22.18 -22.89 -23.56
N ARG A 422 22.85 -21.96 -24.24
CA ARG A 422 24.15 -21.41 -23.80
C ARG A 422 23.94 -20.31 -22.74
N PRO A 423 24.95 -20.04 -21.89
CA PRO A 423 24.90 -18.91 -20.95
C PRO A 423 24.58 -17.60 -21.67
N ILE A 424 23.71 -16.79 -21.08
CA ILE A 424 23.47 -15.42 -21.55
C ILE A 424 24.71 -14.61 -21.15
N GLY A 425 25.64 -14.38 -22.08
CA GLY A 425 26.87 -13.62 -21.78
C GLY A 425 27.99 -13.60 -22.83
N ASP A 426 28.00 -14.49 -23.83
CA ASP A 426 29.17 -14.62 -24.72
C ASP A 426 29.15 -13.75 -26.00
N GLU A 427 28.17 -12.87 -26.20
CA GLU A 427 28.11 -12.04 -27.42
C GLU A 427 28.73 -10.64 -27.31
N HIS A 428 29.25 -10.19 -26.16
CA HIS A 428 29.87 -8.85 -26.05
C HIS A 428 31.08 -8.76 -25.11
N VAL A 429 32.06 -9.67 -25.23
CA VAL A 429 33.44 -9.38 -24.79
C VAL A 429 34.32 -9.20 -26.03
N GLY A 430 34.13 -8.06 -26.70
CA GLY A 430 35.14 -7.54 -27.61
C GLY A 430 36.43 -7.32 -26.82
N ARG A 431 37.48 -8.02 -27.22
CA ARG A 431 38.87 -7.78 -26.76
C ARG A 431 39.14 -6.29 -26.73
N VAL A 432 39.36 -5.73 -25.55
CA VAL A 432 40.15 -4.51 -25.41
C VAL A 432 41.61 -4.97 -25.50
N GLY A 433 42.20 -4.75 -26.68
CA GLY A 433 43.64 -4.74 -26.87
C GLY A 433 44.23 -3.39 -26.48
#